data_AF-X0ZP35-F1
#
_entry.id   AF-X0ZP35-F1
#
_cell.length_a   1.000
_cell.length_b   1.000
_cell.length_c   1.000
_cell.angle_alpha   90.00
_cell.angle_beta   90.00
_cell.angle_gamma   90.00
#
_symmetry.space_group_name_H-M   'P 1'
#
loop_
_entity.id
_entity.type
_entity.pdbx_description
1 polymer ?
#
loop_
_entity_poly.entity_id
_entity_poly.type
_entity_poly.pdbx_seq_one_letter_code
_entity_poly.pdbx_strand_id
1 'polypeptide(L)'
;MRAIKKASRKADIIVISHYHYDHFTDFDRGLYKNKLLLVKNPNDHINDSQRGRAEHFFDNLCRSFGKVGLDDILQKRERKSYGNPLDEIPC
;
A
#
# COMPACT_ATOMS: atom_id res chain seq x y z
N MET A 1 11.28 -12.41 -7.34
CA MET A 1 11.54 -10.97 -7.64
C MET A 1 11.91 -10.64 -9.10
N ARG A 2 12.82 -11.37 -9.78
CA ARG A 2 13.34 -10.96 -11.11
C ARG A 2 12.26 -10.85 -12.20
N ALA A 3 11.26 -11.74 -12.20
CA ALA A 3 10.12 -11.69 -13.11
C ALA A 3 9.24 -10.45 -12.87
N ILE A 4 8.94 -10.13 -11.61
CA ILE A 4 8.16 -8.95 -11.20
C ILE A 4 8.86 -7.67 -11.66
N LYS A 5 10.18 -7.54 -11.44
CA LYS A 5 10.98 -6.39 -11.93
C LYS A 5 11.01 -6.28 -13.47
N LYS A 6 10.87 -7.39 -14.19
CA LYS A 6 10.83 -7.38 -15.66
C LYS A 6 9.44 -7.00 -16.19
N ALA A 7 8.39 -7.51 -15.56
CA ALA A 7 7.01 -7.15 -15.88
C ALA A 7 6.71 -5.69 -15.54
N SER A 8 7.14 -5.22 -14.37
CA SER A 8 6.91 -3.82 -13.93
C SER A 8 7.53 -2.80 -14.88
N ARG A 9 8.66 -3.10 -15.52
CA ARG A 9 9.27 -2.22 -16.52
C ARG A 9 8.36 -1.93 -17.72
N LYS A 10 7.45 -2.84 -18.04
CA LYS A 10 6.47 -2.68 -19.13
C LYS A 10 5.07 -2.25 -18.64
N ALA A 11 4.85 -2.21 -17.33
CA ALA A 11 3.55 -1.90 -16.76
C ALA A 11 3.40 -0.40 -16.52
N ASP A 12 2.26 0.18 -16.86
CA ASP A 12 1.94 1.58 -16.56
C ASP A 12 1.22 1.74 -15.21
N ILE A 13 0.56 0.67 -14.76
CA ILE A 13 -0.25 0.63 -13.53
C ILE A 13 0.27 -0.49 -12.62
N ILE A 14 0.42 -0.20 -11.33
CA ILE A 14 0.73 -1.18 -10.28
C ILE A 14 -0.39 -1.19 -9.25
N VAL A 15 -0.92 -2.37 -8.94
CA VAL A 15 -1.97 -2.57 -7.93
C VAL A 15 -1.41 -3.32 -6.73
N ILE A 16 -1.56 -2.76 -5.53
CA ILE A 16 -1.16 -3.37 -4.26
C ILE A 16 -2.42 -3.59 -3.41
N SER A 17 -2.90 -4.83 -3.38
CA SER A 17 -4.13 -5.20 -2.67
C SER A 17 -3.92 -5.55 -1.20
N HIS A 18 -2.73 -6.02 -0.82
CA HIS A 18 -2.44 -6.46 0.54
C HIS A 18 -0.95 -6.29 0.88
N TYR A 19 -0.67 -6.15 2.17
CA TYR A 19 0.69 -5.98 2.70
C TYR A 19 1.10 -7.24 3.47
N HIS A 20 1.63 -8.25 2.77
CA HIS A 20 2.15 -9.49 3.39
C HIS A 20 3.67 -9.60 3.21
N TYR A 21 4.34 -10.21 4.19
CA TYR A 21 5.80 -10.40 4.21
C TYR A 21 6.29 -11.27 3.05
N ASP A 22 5.52 -12.28 2.65
CA ASP A 22 5.89 -13.23 1.58
C ASP A 22 5.93 -12.59 0.18
N HIS A 23 5.56 -11.31 0.08
CA HIS A 23 5.52 -10.53 -1.15
C HIS A 23 6.35 -9.24 -1.09
N PHE A 24 7.06 -8.97 0.02
CA PHE A 24 7.77 -7.71 0.22
C PHE A 24 9.29 -7.90 0.38
N THR A 25 10.05 -7.39 -0.58
CA THR A 25 11.45 -7.00 -0.38
C THR A 25 11.50 -5.49 -0.49
N ASP A 26 12.36 -4.86 0.33
CA ASP A 26 12.72 -3.45 0.38
C ASP A 26 12.26 -2.63 -0.83
N PHE A 27 11.54 -1.55 -0.54
CA PHE A 27 11.03 -0.60 -1.51
C PHE A 27 12.03 -0.38 -2.68
N ASP A 28 11.66 -0.80 -3.88
CA ASP A 28 12.46 -0.59 -5.08
C ASP A 28 11.87 0.57 -5.89
N ARG A 29 12.54 1.72 -5.82
CA ARG A 29 12.15 2.92 -6.57
C ARG A 29 11.95 2.65 -8.07
N GLY A 30 12.73 1.74 -8.66
CA GLY A 30 12.66 1.39 -10.07
C GLY A 30 11.37 0.64 -10.45
N LEU A 31 10.72 -0.01 -9.48
CA LEU A 31 9.40 -0.63 -9.69
C LEU A 31 8.30 0.41 -9.86
N TYR A 32 8.33 1.48 -9.07
CA TYR A 32 7.20 2.41 -8.92
C TYR A 32 7.36 3.73 -9.69
N LYS A 33 8.57 4.06 -10.16
CA LYS A 33 8.84 5.31 -10.85
C LYS A 33 8.00 5.43 -12.14
N ASN A 34 7.36 6.60 -12.32
CA ASN A 34 6.55 6.97 -13.48
C ASN A 34 5.37 6.02 -13.74
N LYS A 35 4.74 5.51 -12.68
CA LYS A 35 3.59 4.60 -12.78
C LYS A 35 2.45 5.10 -11.92
N LEU A 36 1.23 4.75 -12.33
CA LEU A 36 0.06 4.93 -11.50
C LEU A 36 -0.01 3.80 -10.48
N LEU A 37 -0.03 4.16 -9.20
CA LEU A 37 -0.14 3.20 -8.10
C LEU A 37 -1.57 3.20 -7.55
N LEU A 38 -2.22 2.05 -7.59
CA LEU A 38 -3.51 1.81 -6.93
C LEU A 38 -3.25 0.95 -5.69
N VAL A 39 -3.33 1.57 -4.52
CA VAL A 39 -2.84 0.97 -3.27
C VAL A 39 -3.95 0.96 -2.24
N LYS A 40 -4.09 -0.15 -1.51
CA LYS A 40 -5.06 -0.26 -0.41
C LYS A 40 -4.85 0.84 0.63
N ASN A 41 -5.95 1.45 1.08
CA ASN A 41 -5.92 2.46 2.13
C ASN A 41 -5.41 1.85 3.46
N PRO A 42 -4.30 2.35 4.05
CA PRO A 42 -3.77 1.84 5.31
C PRO A 42 -4.60 2.24 6.54
N ASN A 43 -5.59 3.11 6.37
CA ASN A 43 -6.50 3.51 7.44
C ASN A 43 -7.82 2.72 7.43
N ASP A 44 -8.11 1.93 6.40
CA ASP A 44 -9.37 1.19 6.27
C ASP A 44 -9.18 -0.34 6.14
N HIS A 45 -10.04 -1.12 6.82
CA HIS A 45 -10.15 -2.59 6.72
C HIS A 45 -8.80 -3.33 6.76
N ILE A 46 -7.95 -3.00 7.73
CA ILE A 46 -6.57 -3.50 7.85
C ILE A 46 -6.21 -3.72 9.32
N ASN A 47 -5.50 -4.82 9.61
CA ASN A 47 -5.00 -5.09 10.94
C ASN A 47 -3.73 -4.26 11.24
N ASP A 48 -3.39 -4.10 12.51
CA ASP A 48 -2.29 -3.20 12.92
C ASP A 48 -0.93 -3.62 12.38
N SER A 49 -0.66 -4.93 12.26
CA SER A 49 0.58 -5.45 11.66
C SER A 49 0.70 -5.11 10.17
N GLN A 50 -0.41 -5.19 9.42
CA GLN A 50 -0.46 -4.82 8.01
C GLN A 50 -0.36 -3.30 7.85
N ARG A 51 -0.95 -2.54 8.79
CA ARG A 51 -0.88 -1.07 8.81
C ARG A 51 0.55 -0.57 8.96
N GLY A 52 1.30 -1.07 9.95
CA GLY A 52 2.70 -0.65 10.12
C GLY A 52 3.55 -0.91 8.87
N ARG A 53 3.28 -2.02 8.16
CA ARG A 53 3.92 -2.31 6.86
C ARG A 53 3.51 -1.33 5.77
N ALA A 54 2.24 -0.96 5.73
CA ALA A 54 1.73 0.02 4.78
C ALA A 54 2.34 1.41 5.03
N GLU A 55 2.42 1.85 6.29
CA GLU A 55 3.09 3.10 6.67
C GLU A 55 4.55 3.10 6.23
N HIS A 56 5.29 2.02 6.48
CA HIS A 56 6.68 1.92 6.02
C HIS A 56 6.79 2.01 4.48
N PHE A 57 5.85 1.40 3.74
CA PHE A 57 5.81 1.54 2.29
C PHE A 57 5.54 2.98 1.84
N PHE A 58 4.55 3.65 2.44
CA PHE A 58 4.22 5.04 2.11
C PHE A 58 5.33 6.01 2.48
N ASP A 59 6.00 5.83 3.62
CA ASP A 59 7.14 6.66 4.02
C ASP A 59 8.29 6.57 3.00
N ASN A 60 8.63 5.35 2.55
CA ASN A 60 9.62 5.19 1.49
C ASN A 60 9.19 5.84 0.16
N LEU A 61 7.89 5.77 -0.19
CA LEU A 61 7.34 6.41 -1.38
C LEU A 61 7.44 7.94 -1.30
N CYS A 62 7.02 8.51 -0.17
CA CYS A 62 7.03 9.95 0.10
C CYS A 62 8.45 10.50 0.12
N ARG A 63 9.38 9.84 0.81
CA ARG A 63 10.80 10.24 0.80
C ARG A 63 11.42 10.15 -0.57
N SER A 64 11.10 9.09 -1.33
CA SER A 64 11.71 8.86 -2.65
C SER A 64 11.19 9.80 -3.74
N PHE A 65 9.90 10.09 -3.76
CA PHE A 65 9.26 10.84 -4.84
C PHE A 65 8.78 12.22 -4.43
N GLY A 66 8.25 12.37 -3.21
CA GLY A 66 7.76 13.63 -2.67
C GLY A 66 8.81 14.46 -1.94
N LYS A 67 9.93 13.86 -1.53
CA LYS A 67 10.95 14.47 -0.63
C LYS A 67 10.34 15.00 0.68
N VAL A 68 9.26 14.39 1.14
CA VAL A 68 8.57 14.70 2.41
C VAL A 68 8.52 13.45 3.27
N GLY A 69 8.43 13.61 4.59
CA GLY A 69 8.20 12.51 5.51
C GLY A 69 6.74 12.07 5.44
N LEU A 70 6.47 10.79 5.74
CA LEU A 70 5.08 10.35 5.88
C LEU A 70 4.37 11.11 7.01
N ASP A 71 5.08 11.38 8.10
CA ASP A 71 4.54 12.06 9.29
C ASP A 71 3.97 13.44 8.97
N ASP A 72 4.50 14.11 7.94
CA ASP A 72 4.05 15.44 7.50
C ASP A 72 2.69 15.41 6.80
N ILE A 73 2.28 14.25 6.29
CA ILE A 73 1.05 14.06 5.48
C ILE A 73 0.08 13.05 6.10
N LEU A 74 0.51 12.31 7.12
CA LEU A 74 -0.25 11.22 7.69
C LEU A 74 -1.48 11.75 8.43
N GLN A 75 -2.66 11.45 7.89
CA GLN A 75 -3.91 11.72 8.59
C GLN A 75 -4.12 10.69 9.71
N LYS A 76 -4.64 11.17 10.85
CA LYS A 76 -4.99 10.28 11.96
C LYS A 76 -6.05 9.28 11.52
N ARG A 77 -5.82 8.01 11.84
CA ARG A 77 -6.80 6.95 11.66
C ARG A 77 -7.98 7.19 12.59
N GLU A 78 -9.18 7.27 12.04
CA GLU A 78 -10.41 7.16 12.81
C GLU A 78 -10.71 5.69 13.08
N ARG A 79 -11.07 5.34 14.32
CA ARG A 79 -11.57 4.00 14.63
C ARG A 79 -12.94 3.84 14.00
N LYS A 80 -13.00 3.16 12.86
CA LYS A 80 -14.26 2.71 12.25
C LYS A 80 -14.61 1.33 12.75
N SER A 81 -15.85 1.16 13.19
CA SER A 81 -16.45 -0.16 13.34
C SER A 81 -16.95 -0.59 11.97
N TYR A 82 -16.49 -1.73 11.48
CA TYR A 82 -17.00 -2.32 10.25
C TYR A 82 -18.09 -3.31 10.63
N GLY A 83 -19.27 -3.15 10.02
CA GLY A 83 -20.35 -4.13 10.14
C GLY A 83 -19.90 -5.50 9.63
N ASN A 84 -20.58 -6.56 10.05
CA ASN A 84 -20.34 -7.88 9.51
C ASN A 84 -20.79 -7.90 8.04
N PRO A 85 -19.89 -8.12 7.08
CA PRO A 85 -20.23 -8.09 5.65
C PRO A 85 -21.30 -9.12 5.25
N LEU A 86 -21.47 -10.16 6.06
CA LEU A 86 -22.49 -11.18 5.84
C LEU A 86 -23.91 -10.65 6.07
N ASP A 87 -24.07 -9.57 6.84
CA ASP A 87 -25.37 -8.98 7.14
C ASP A 87 -25.95 -8.21 5.93
N GLU A 88 -25.12 -7.88 4.94
CA GLU A 88 -25.50 -7.15 3.72
C GLU A 88 -25.80 -8.07 2.53
N ILE A 89 -25.59 -9.38 2.67
CA ILE A 89 -25.84 -10.35 1.61
C ILE A 89 -27.34 -10.68 1.60
N PRO A 90 -28.08 -10.43 0.50
CA PRO A 90 -29.47 -10.84 0.38
C PRO A 90 -29.58 -12.36 0.53
N CYS A 91 -30.61 -12.82 1.26
CA CYS A 91 -30.95 -14.22 1.38
C CYS A 91 -31.33 -14.89 0.05
#